data_AF-A0A255HRT4-F1
#
_entry.id   AF-A0A255HRT4-F1
#
_cell.length_a   1.000
_cell.length_b   1.000
_cell.length_c   1.000
_cell.angle_alpha   90.00
_cell.angle_beta   90.00
_cell.angle_gamma   90.00
#
_symmetry.space_group_name_H-M   'P 1'
#
loop_
_entity.id
_entity.type
_entity.pdbx_description
1 polymer ?
#
loop_
_entity_poly.entity_id
_entity_poly.type
_entity_poly.pdbx_seq_one_letter_code
_entity_poly.pdbx_strand_id
1 'polypeptide(L)'
;MYEIIPRENEDAGLPIGVMYCDSQRMLRDRVLSLRHANIYGAHSYRHMTSGLQLRSIDADTVETESSYVVIQTLQDGESFVYQVGRYLDRVVRTPAGWRYQSKRVIFDTSRVATLLATPI
;
A
#
# COMPACT_ATOMS: atom_id res chain seq x y z
N MET A 1 -10.73 3.62 2.81
CA MET A 1 -10.37 3.09 1.47
C MET A 1 -8.89 2.72 1.46
N TYR A 2 -8.54 1.59 0.86
CA TYR A 2 -7.16 1.22 0.56
C TYR A 2 -7.10 0.76 -0.89
N GLU A 3 -6.14 1.29 -1.65
CA GLU A 3 -6.00 1.03 -3.08
C GLU A 3 -4.54 0.85 -3.45
N ILE A 4 -4.26 -0.07 -4.36
CA ILE A 4 -2.96 -0.21 -5.01
C ILE A 4 -3.17 -0.10 -6.51
N ILE A 5 -2.56 0.91 -7.14
CA ILE A 5 -2.77 1.26 -8.54
C ILE A 5 -1.43 1.49 -9.27
N PRO A 6 -1.25 1.00 -10.51
CA PRO A 6 -0.07 1.33 -11.30
C PRO A 6 -0.03 2.83 -11.60
N ARG A 7 1.16 3.44 -11.60
CA ARG A 7 1.33 4.85 -11.96
C ARG A 7 0.77 5.17 -13.36
N GLU A 8 0.95 4.28 -14.32
CA GLU A 8 0.39 4.45 -15.68
C GLU A 8 -1.13 4.63 -15.67
N ASN A 9 -1.83 3.90 -14.80
CA ASN A 9 -3.29 4.00 -14.69
C ASN A 9 -3.71 5.26 -13.94
N GLU A 10 -2.98 5.64 -12.89
CA GLU A 10 -3.18 6.90 -12.18
C GLU A 10 -3.01 8.10 -13.13
N ASP A 11 -1.88 8.14 -13.84
CA ASP A 11 -1.53 9.22 -14.77
C ASP A 11 -2.54 9.32 -15.93
N ALA A 12 -3.16 8.19 -16.33
CA ALA A 12 -4.20 8.12 -17.36
C ALA A 12 -5.63 8.30 -16.84
N GLY A 13 -5.85 8.43 -15.52
CA GLY A 13 -7.18 8.53 -14.92
C GLY A 13 -8.04 7.26 -15.07
N LEU A 14 -7.40 6.10 -15.22
CA LEU A 14 -8.08 4.81 -15.38
C LEU A 14 -8.34 4.18 -13.99
N PRO A 15 -9.56 3.71 -13.68
CA PRO A 15 -9.92 3.22 -12.35
C PRO A 15 -9.39 1.80 -12.04
N ILE A 16 -8.52 1.26 -12.88
CA ILE A 16 -8.08 -0.13 -12.80
C ILE A 16 -6.92 -0.23 -11.80
N GLY A 17 -7.26 -0.43 -10.53
CA GLY A 17 -6.30 -0.82 -9.49
C GLY A 17 -6.00 -2.32 -9.51
N VAL A 18 -4.81 -2.70 -9.02
CA VAL A 18 -4.48 -4.11 -8.71
C VAL A 18 -5.20 -4.56 -7.44
N MET A 19 -5.49 -3.62 -6.54
CA MET A 19 -6.26 -3.87 -5.34
C MET A 19 -7.12 -2.68 -4.98
N TYR A 20 -8.35 -2.97 -4.59
CA TYR A 20 -9.29 -1.97 -4.10
C TYR A 20 -10.07 -2.53 -2.91
N CYS A 21 -10.06 -1.80 -1.80
CA CYS A 21 -10.79 -2.11 -0.57
C CYS A 21 -11.49 -0.84 -0.09
N ASP A 22 -12.81 -0.77 -0.28
CA ASP A 22 -13.60 0.41 0.12
C ASP A 22 -13.89 0.46 1.63
N SER A 23 -13.75 -0.66 2.33
CA SER A 23 -14.18 -0.82 3.71
C SER A 23 -13.17 -1.58 4.57
N GLN A 24 -13.22 -1.34 5.88
CA GLN A 24 -12.42 -2.09 6.85
C GLN A 24 -12.75 -3.59 6.84
N ARG A 25 -13.98 -3.97 6.46
CA ARG A 25 -14.38 -5.38 6.35
C ARG A 25 -13.62 -6.09 5.23
N MET A 26 -13.49 -5.47 4.06
CA MET A 26 -12.68 -6.02 2.96
C MET A 26 -11.21 -6.17 3.35
N LEU A 27 -10.65 -5.19 4.07
CA LEU A 27 -9.28 -5.29 4.57
C LEU A 27 -9.11 -6.45 5.56
N ARG A 28 -10.08 -6.66 6.46
CA ARG A 28 -10.06 -7.80 7.39
C ARG A 28 -10.18 -9.13 6.68
N ASP A 29 -11.07 -9.23 5.69
CA ASP A 29 -11.23 -10.43 4.87
C ASP A 29 -9.92 -10.81 4.19
N ARG A 30 -9.22 -9.83 3.59
CA ARG A 30 -7.88 -10.06 3.04
C ARG A 30 -6.86 -10.56 4.07
N VAL A 31 -6.83 -9.98 5.27
CA VAL A 31 -5.93 -10.46 6.34
C VAL A 31 -6.25 -11.90 6.71
N LEU A 32 -7.52 -12.28 6.72
CA LEU A 32 -7.94 -13.67 6.97
C LEU A 32 -7.52 -14.59 5.82
N SER A 33 -7.77 -14.21 4.56
CA SER A 33 -7.35 -14.99 3.39
C SER A 33 -5.85 -15.20 3.38
N LEU A 34 -5.06 -14.18 3.74
CA LEU A 34 -3.61 -14.29 3.81
C LEU A 34 -3.13 -15.29 4.86
N ARG A 35 -3.78 -15.32 6.02
CA ARG A 35 -3.38 -16.19 7.14
C ARG A 35 -3.83 -17.64 6.96
N HIS A 36 -4.91 -17.88 6.24
CA HIS A 36 -5.60 -19.17 6.24
C HIS A 36 -5.76 -19.82 4.86
N ALA A 37 -5.77 -19.05 3.76
CA ALA A 37 -6.14 -19.54 2.44
C ALA A 37 -5.04 -19.38 1.38
N ASN A 38 -4.23 -18.32 1.46
CA ASN A 38 -3.23 -18.04 0.43
C ASN A 38 -1.97 -18.89 0.63
N ILE A 39 -1.67 -19.72 -0.37
CA ILE A 39 -0.37 -20.39 -0.50
C ILE A 39 0.54 -19.46 -1.29
N TYR A 40 1.58 -18.94 -0.64
CA TYR A 40 2.62 -18.14 -1.27
C TYR A 40 3.98 -18.56 -0.71
N GLY A 41 5.04 -18.41 -1.50
CA GLY A 41 6.40 -18.68 -1.02
C GLY A 41 6.71 -17.79 0.17
N ALA A 42 7.24 -18.36 1.25
CA ALA A 42 7.58 -17.57 2.43
C ALA A 42 8.63 -16.51 2.04
N HIS A 43 8.40 -15.29 2.49
CA HIS A 43 9.26 -14.16 2.21
C HIS A 43 9.17 -13.17 3.35
N SER A 44 10.13 -12.25 3.41
CA SER A 44 10.05 -11.10 4.30
C SER A 44 10.03 -9.81 3.49
N TYR A 45 9.29 -8.82 3.98
CA TYR A 45 9.26 -7.47 3.42
C TYR A 45 9.98 -6.50 4.32
N ARG A 46 10.75 -5.60 3.71
CA ARG A 46 11.28 -4.40 4.34
C ARG A 46 10.74 -3.18 3.64
N HIS A 47 9.92 -2.42 4.37
CA HIS A 47 9.39 -1.14 3.89
C HIS A 47 10.36 -0.03 4.27
N MET A 48 10.72 0.79 3.30
CA MET A 48 11.48 2.02 3.48
C MET A 48 10.60 3.16 2.99
N THR A 49 10.21 4.06 3.89
CA THR A 49 9.43 5.26 3.56
C THR A 49 10.32 6.48 3.72
N SER A 50 10.24 7.41 2.76
CA SER A 50 11.04 8.63 2.77
C SER A 50 10.25 9.81 2.19
N GLY A 51 10.75 11.02 2.43
CA GLY A 51 10.19 12.23 1.83
C GLY A 51 8.75 12.50 2.23
N LEU A 52 8.39 12.25 3.50
CA LEU A 52 7.06 12.57 4.00
C LEU A 52 6.77 14.07 3.85
N GLN A 53 5.74 14.38 3.08
CA GLN A 53 5.23 15.72 2.85
C GLN A 53 3.80 15.82 3.37
N LEU A 54 3.51 16.86 4.14
CA LEU A 54 2.15 17.22 4.52
C LEU A 54 1.60 18.14 3.41
N ARG A 55 0.65 17.63 2.61
CA ARG A 55 0.07 18.33 1.45
C ARG A 55 -0.98 19.35 1.88
N SER A 56 -1.83 18.98 2.82
CA SER A 56 -2.85 19.85 3.43
C SER A 56 -3.05 19.47 4.89
N ILE A 57 -3.36 20.45 5.73
CA ILE A 57 -3.60 20.27 7.17
C ILE A 57 -4.85 21.09 7.53
N ASP A 58 -5.88 20.38 7.98
CA ASP A 58 -7.09 20.95 8.58
C ASP A 58 -7.13 20.61 10.08
N ALA A 59 -8.20 21.01 10.78
CA ALA A 59 -8.35 20.75 12.21
C ALA A 59 -8.29 19.26 12.57
N ASP A 60 -8.98 18.43 11.78
CA ASP A 60 -9.14 17.00 12.04
C ASP A 60 -8.60 16.11 10.92
N THR A 61 -8.04 16.68 9.85
CA THR A 61 -7.60 15.91 8.69
C THR A 61 -6.25 16.38 8.16
N VAL A 62 -5.42 15.44 7.73
CA VAL A 62 -4.13 15.73 7.09
C VAL A 62 -4.01 14.88 5.84
N GLU A 63 -3.62 15.50 4.73
CA GLU A 63 -3.22 14.79 3.52
C GLU A 63 -1.72 14.68 3.47
N THR A 64 -1.21 13.48 3.23
CA THR A 64 0.22 13.23 3.19
C THR A 64 0.63 12.51 1.93
N GLU A 65 1.84 12.82 1.47
CA GLU A 65 2.52 12.09 0.41
C GLU A 65 3.89 11.63 0.90
N SER A 66 4.28 10.41 0.54
CA SER A 66 5.64 9.93 0.82
C SER A 66 6.07 8.93 -0.24
N SER A 67 7.36 8.87 -0.54
CA SER A 67 7.92 7.84 -1.40
C SER A 67 8.17 6.57 -0.59
N TYR A 68 8.10 5.41 -1.25
CA TYR A 68 8.44 4.13 -0.62
C TYR A 68 9.23 3.22 -1.54
N VAL A 69 9.97 2.31 -0.89
CA VAL A 69 10.59 1.13 -1.48
C VAL A 69 10.26 -0.06 -0.60
N VAL A 70 9.80 -1.15 -1.23
CA VAL A 70 9.62 -2.45 -0.59
C VAL A 70 10.68 -3.39 -1.13
N ILE A 71 11.52 -3.91 -0.24
CA ILE A 71 12.46 -4.98 -0.54
C ILE A 71 11.84 -6.30 -0.09
N GLN A 72 11.81 -7.30 -1.00
CA GLN A 72 11.42 -8.66 -0.68
C GLN A 72 12.66 -9.53 -0.59
N THR A 73 12.76 -10.34 0.47
CA THR A 73 13.75 -11.39 0.63
C THR A 73 13.05 -12.75 0.57
N LEU A 74 13.46 -13.62 -0.36
CA LEU A 74 12.92 -14.97 -0.53
C LEU A 74 13.66 -16.00 0.34
N GLN A 75 13.19 -17.26 0.34
CA GLN A 75 13.76 -18.34 1.18
C GLN A 75 15.20 -18.71 0.80
N ASP A 76 15.62 -18.48 -0.43
CA ASP A 76 16.99 -18.66 -0.89
C ASP A 76 17.94 -17.55 -0.42
N GLY A 77 17.41 -16.53 0.28
CA GLY A 77 18.15 -15.39 0.79
C GLY A 77 18.33 -14.25 -0.21
N GLU A 78 17.88 -14.39 -1.45
CA GLU A 78 17.97 -13.32 -2.44
C GLU A 78 17.02 -12.18 -2.05
N SER A 79 17.54 -10.95 -2.12
CA SER A 79 16.79 -9.72 -1.82
C SER A 79 16.73 -8.83 -3.05
N PHE A 80 15.52 -8.42 -3.43
CA PHE A 80 15.31 -7.55 -4.58
C PHE A 80 14.24 -6.48 -4.30
N VAL A 81 14.26 -5.44 -5.10
CA VAL A 81 13.23 -4.39 -5.08
C VAL A 81 11.92 -4.99 -5.60
N TYR A 82 10.97 -5.20 -4.69
CA TYR A 82 9.66 -5.75 -4.99
C TYR A 82 8.74 -4.70 -5.60
N GLN A 83 8.66 -3.54 -4.96
CA GLN A 83 7.82 -2.44 -5.40
C GLN A 83 8.43 -1.10 -4.98
N VAL A 84 8.33 -0.10 -5.85
CA VAL A 84 8.64 1.29 -5.52
C VAL A 84 7.48 2.17 -5.94
N GLY A 85 7.33 3.31 -5.27
CA GLY A 85 6.34 4.30 -5.66
C GLY A 85 6.10 5.34 -4.58
N ARG A 86 4.84 5.80 -4.49
CA ARG A 86 4.41 6.77 -3.48
C ARG A 86 3.10 6.38 -2.82
N TYR A 87 2.94 6.79 -1.57
CA TYR A 87 1.67 6.79 -0.87
C TYR A 87 1.01 8.16 -1.00
N LEU A 88 -0.29 8.18 -1.29
CA LEU A 88 -1.17 9.33 -1.10
C LEU A 88 -2.20 8.96 -0.03
N ASP A 89 -2.12 9.62 1.10
CA ASP A 89 -2.92 9.29 2.27
C ASP A 89 -3.79 10.45 2.71
N ARG A 90 -4.96 10.11 3.27
CA ARG A 90 -5.76 11.02 4.07
C ARG A 90 -5.90 10.42 5.46
N VAL A 91 -5.32 11.09 6.45
CA VAL A 91 -5.42 10.70 7.86
C VAL A 91 -6.40 11.62 8.59
N VAL A 92 -7.16 11.05 9.50
CA VAL A 92 -8.18 11.74 10.28
C VAL A 92 -7.95 11.54 11.77
N ARG A 93 -8.26 12.56 12.56
CA ARG A 93 -8.20 12.51 14.02
C ARG A 93 -9.39 11.69 14.53
N THR A 94 -9.12 10.79 15.46
CA THR A 94 -10.14 10.00 16.16
C THR A 94 -9.87 10.04 17.66
N PRO A 95 -10.84 9.65 18.52
CA PRO A 95 -10.59 9.50 19.96
C PRO A 95 -9.42 8.56 20.29
N ALA A 96 -9.08 7.62 19.40
CA ALA A 96 -7.98 6.66 19.53
C ALA A 96 -6.71 7.09 18.78
N GLY A 97 -6.56 8.38 18.46
CA GLY A 97 -5.44 8.95 17.70
C GLY A 97 -5.70 9.08 16.20
N TRP A 98 -4.66 9.39 15.44
CA TRP A 98 -4.72 9.50 13.98
C TRP A 98 -4.96 8.14 13.31
N ARG A 99 -5.85 8.09 12.32
CA ARG A 99 -6.17 6.89 11.54
C ARG A 99 -6.23 7.19 10.06
N TYR A 100 -5.90 6.22 9.22
CA TYR A 100 -6.10 6.34 7.78
C TYR A 100 -7.59 6.30 7.44
N GLN A 101 -8.10 7.37 6.86
CA GLN A 101 -9.38 7.38 6.15
C GLN A 101 -9.20 6.79 4.75
N SER A 102 -8.11 7.17 4.07
CA SER A 102 -7.66 6.55 2.83
C SER A 102 -6.14 6.39 2.79
N LYS A 103 -5.69 5.34 2.10
CA LYS A 103 -4.29 5.12 1.71
C LYS A 103 -4.28 4.59 0.27
N ARG A 104 -3.65 5.33 -0.63
CA ARG A 104 -3.49 4.96 -2.04
C ARG A 104 -2.02 4.70 -2.30
N VAL A 105 -1.70 3.50 -2.74
CA VAL A 105 -0.36 3.04 -3.10
C VAL A 105 -0.23 3.14 -4.61
N ILE A 106 0.47 4.16 -5.09
CA ILE A 106 0.76 4.33 -6.51
C ILE A 106 2.14 3.75 -6.73
N PHE A 107 2.25 2.69 -7.54
CA PHE A 107 3.53 2.01 -7.78
C PHE A 107 4.07 2.26 -9.18
N ASP A 108 5.40 2.41 -9.28
CA ASP A 108 6.09 2.69 -10.54
C ASP A 108 6.53 1.41 -11.27
N THR A 109 6.74 0.33 -10.52
CA THR A 109 7.22 -0.95 -11.08
C THR A 109 6.17 -1.52 -12.03
N SER A 110 6.47 -1.62 -13.33
CA SER A 110 5.46 -1.99 -14.36
C SER A 110 4.80 -3.36 -14.17
N ARG A 111 5.40 -4.24 -13.35
CA ARG A 111 4.86 -5.56 -13.01
C ARG A 111 4.87 -5.72 -11.51
N VAL A 112 3.73 -6.16 -10.96
CA VAL A 112 3.70 -6.75 -9.63
C VAL A 112 4.24 -8.17 -9.78
N ALA A 113 5.47 -8.41 -9.31
CA ALA A 113 6.03 -9.74 -9.27
C ALA A 113 5.20 -10.57 -8.28
N THR A 114 4.57 -11.65 -8.74
CA THR A 114 3.78 -12.60 -7.91
C THR A 114 2.47 -12.03 -7.31
N LEU A 115 1.73 -12.90 -6.60
CA LEU A 115 0.50 -12.55 -5.89
C LEU A 115 0.80 -11.44 -4.87
N LEU A 116 0.09 -10.30 -4.97
CA LEU A 116 0.15 -9.22 -3.98
C LEU A 116 -0.58 -9.65 -2.71
N ALA A 117 0.08 -10.53 -1.97
CA ALA A 117 -0.45 -11.19 -0.80
C ALA A 117 -0.43 -10.18 0.37
N THR A 118 0.76 -9.84 0.83
CA THR A 118 1.00 -8.96 1.98
C THR A 118 0.75 -7.48 1.62
N PRO A 119 0.14 -6.69 2.52
CA PRO A 119 -0.09 -5.26 2.29
C PRO A 119 1.21 -4.48 2.06
N ILE A 120 1.11 -3.42 1.27
CA ILE A 120 2.15 -2.41 1.03
C ILE A 120 1.83 -1.10 1.74
#